data_AF-A0A3N5TSA6-F1
#
_entry.id   AF-A0A3N5TSA6-F1
#
_cell.length_a   1.000
_cell.length_b   1.000
_cell.length_c   1.000
_cell.angle_alpha   90.00
_cell.angle_beta   90.00
_cell.angle_gamma   90.00
#
_symmetry.space_group_name_H-M   'P 1'
#
loop_
_entity.id
_entity.type
_entity.pdbx_description
1 polymer ?
#
loop_
_entity_poly.entity_id
_entity_poly.type
_entity_poly.pdbx_seq_one_letter_code
_entity_poly.pdbx_strand_id
1 'polypeptide(L)' 'AKKEGVVLIKRKDGSLFEVLPITPKGSPLDVKGVDVGLDAAEIVGILREIRER' A
#
# COMPACT_ATOMS: atom_id res chain seq x y z
N ALA A 1 -21.90 -18.15 -20.77
CA ALA A 1 -21.11 -17.20 -19.95
C ALA A 1 -19.65 -17.29 -20.39
N LYS A 2 -19.00 -16.18 -20.79
CA LYS A 2 -17.59 -16.22 -21.22
C LYS A 2 -16.70 -16.40 -19.99
N LYS A 3 -16.11 -17.59 -19.89
CA LYS A 3 -15.04 -17.92 -18.95
C LYS A 3 -13.73 -17.43 -19.58
N GLU A 4 -13.01 -16.56 -18.87
CA GLU A 4 -11.63 -16.15 -19.13
C GLU A 4 -11.33 -15.65 -20.56
N GLY A 5 -11.22 -14.34 -20.71
CA GLY A 5 -10.75 -13.71 -21.95
C GLY A 5 -10.09 -12.37 -21.66
N VAL A 6 -8.96 -12.12 -22.29
CA VAL A 6 -8.22 -10.86 -22.20
C VAL A 6 -8.87 -9.81 -23.11
N VAL A 7 -8.84 -8.55 -22.68
CA VAL A 7 -9.36 -7.42 -23.49
C VAL A 7 -8.22 -6.85 -24.31
N LEU A 8 -8.39 -6.80 -25.63
CA LEU A 8 -7.44 -6.21 -26.57
C LEU A 8 -7.95 -4.86 -27.09
N ILE A 9 -7.08 -3.85 -27.08
CA ILE A 9 -7.33 -2.52 -27.66
C ILE A 9 -6.51 -2.42 -28.94
N LYS A 10 -7.19 -2.23 -30.08
CA LYS A 10 -6.55 -1.94 -31.37
C LYS A 10 -6.59 -0.44 -31.66
N ARG A 11 -5.43 0.18 -31.83
CA ARG A 11 -5.32 1.58 -32.27
C ARG A 11 -5.42 1.69 -33.79
N LYS A 12 -5.78 2.89 -34.28
CA LYS A 12 -5.88 3.19 -35.72
C LYS A 12 -4.55 2.99 -36.45
N ASP A 13 -3.43 3.16 -35.75
CA ASP A 13 -2.07 2.88 -36.24
C ASP A 13 -1.76 1.37 -36.38
N GLY A 14 -2.68 0.49 -35.99
CA GLY A 14 -2.52 -0.97 -36.05
C GLY A 14 -1.97 -1.61 -34.78
N SER A 15 -1.51 -0.82 -33.81
CA SER A 15 -0.97 -1.33 -32.55
C SER A 15 -2.04 -2.03 -31.72
N LEU A 16 -1.66 -3.14 -31.07
CA LEU A 16 -2.51 -3.91 -30.17
C LEU A 16 -1.98 -3.84 -28.75
N PHE A 17 -2.87 -3.62 -27.80
CA PHE A 17 -2.55 -3.57 -26.37
C PHE A 17 -3.48 -4.50 -25.60
N GLU A 18 -2.95 -5.19 -24.60
CA GLU A 18 -3.74 -5.95 -23.65
C GLU A 18 -4.05 -5.10 -22.41
N VAL A 19 -5.30 -5.13 -21.95
CA VAL A 19 -5.70 -4.47 -20.70
C VAL A 19 -5.37 -5.38 -19.53
N LEU A 20 -4.28 -5.05 -18.84
CA LEU A 20 -3.89 -5.72 -17.60
C LEU A 20 -4.42 -4.94 -16.39
N PRO A 21 -4.94 -5.62 -15.35
CA PRO A 21 -5.23 -4.95 -14.10
C PRO A 21 -3.93 -4.42 -13.50
N ILE A 22 -3.99 -3.19 -12.99
CA ILE A 22 -2.90 -2.66 -12.18
C ILE A 22 -2.88 -3.45 -10.88
N THR A 23 -1.79 -4.15 -10.62
CA THR A 23 -1.55 -4.70 -9.28
C THR A 23 -1.14 -3.54 -8.39
N PRO A 24 -1.88 -3.21 -7.32
CA PRO A 24 -1.49 -2.14 -6.42
C PRO A 24 -0.10 -2.45 -5.87
N LYS A 25 0.86 -1.57 -6.16
CA LYS A 25 2.20 -1.67 -5.58
C LYS A 25 2.14 -0.97 -4.24
N GLY A 26 1.99 -1.76 -3.16
CA GLY A 26 2.04 -1.24 -1.79
C GLY A 26 3.38 -0.55 -1.52
N SER A 27 3.44 0.29 -0.49
CA SER A 27 4.71 0.84 -0.03
C SER A 27 5.61 -0.32 0.42
N PRO A 28 6.90 -0.34 0.07
CA PRO A 28 7.84 -1.31 0.63
C PRO A 28 8.01 -1.15 2.15
N LEU A 29 7.51 -0.04 2.72
CA LEU A 29 7.49 0.24 4.15
C LEU A 29 6.13 -0.11 4.80
N ASP A 30 5.18 -0.68 4.05
CA ASP A 30 3.90 -1.16 4.56
C ASP A 30 4.09 -2.53 5.24
N VAL A 31 4.67 -2.49 6.44
CA VAL A 31 4.92 -3.66 7.28
C VAL A 31 3.95 -3.69 8.46
N LYS A 32 3.63 -4.89 8.95
CA LYS A 32 2.77 -5.03 10.13
C LYS A 32 3.41 -4.36 11.34
N GLY A 33 2.62 -3.60 12.09
CA GLY A 33 3.03 -3.07 13.38
C GLY A 33 3.28 -4.18 14.41
N VAL A 34 4.10 -3.88 15.41
CA VAL A 34 4.34 -4.73 16.58
C VAL A 34 3.71 -4.04 17.79
N ASP A 35 2.90 -4.77 18.54
CA ASP A 35 2.40 -4.30 19.82
C ASP A 35 3.52 -4.41 20.87
N VAL A 36 3.84 -3.28 21.48
CA VAL A 36 4.92 -3.14 22.48
C VAL A 36 4.37 -3.03 23.91
N GLY A 37 3.05 -3.10 24.09
CA GLY A 37 2.43 -3.07 25.42
C GLY A 37 2.56 -1.75 26.16
N LEU A 38 2.81 -0.65 25.45
CA LEU A 38 2.94 0.69 26.06
C LEU A 38 1.61 1.21 26.57
N ASP A 39 1.61 1.74 27.78
CA ASP A 39 0.47 2.43 28.35
C ASP A 39 0.51 3.95 28.11
N ALA A 40 -0.60 4.62 28.40
CA ALA A 40 -0.72 6.07 28.20
C ALA A 40 0.20 6.87 29.12
N ALA A 41 0.50 6.37 30.32
CA ALA A 41 1.36 7.05 31.28
C ALA A 41 2.82 7.03 30.82
N GLU A 42 3.29 5.91 30.28
CA GLU A 42 4.61 5.75 29.67
C GLU A 42 4.80 6.69 28.48
N ILE A 43 3.82 6.76 27.58
CA ILE A 43 3.85 7.69 26.43
C ILE A 43 4.00 9.14 26.92
N VAL A 44 3.21 9.55 27.92
CA VAL A 44 3.28 10.90 28.48
C VAL A 44 4.60 11.15 29.20
N GLY A 45 5.16 10.15 29.88
CA GLY A 45 6.46 10.21 30.53
C GLY A 45 7.59 10.51 29.54
N ILE A 46 7.65 9.74 28.44
CA ILE A 46 8.62 9.92 27.35
C ILE A 46 8.50 11.34 26.74
N LEU A 47 7.27 11.82 26.51
CA LEU A 47 7.05 13.17 25.97
C LEU A 47 7.53 14.28 26.90
N ARG A 48 7.41 14.10 28.22
CA ARG A 48 7.91 15.08 29.19
C ARG A 48 9.44 15.11 29.19
N GLU A 49 10.09 13.95 29.23
CA GLU A 49 11.55 13.84 29.18
C GLU A 49 12.12 14.55 27.94
N ILE A 50 11.53 14.34 26.76
CA ILE A 50 11.97 14.97 25.51
C ILE A 50 11.83 16.50 25.57
N ARG A 51 10.77 17.03 26.20
CA ARG A 51 10.49 18.48 26.26
C ARG A 51 11.31 19.22 27.32
N GLU A 52 11.85 18.50 28.31
CA GLU A 52 12.71 19.07 29.34
C GLU A 52 14.18 19.18 28.88
N ARG A 53 14.51 18.65 27.69
CA ARG A 53 15.78 18.86 26.97
C ARG A 53 15.65 19.95 25.91
#